data_AF-A0A455WZ13-F1
#
_entry.id   AF-A0A455WZ13-F1
#
_cell.length_a   1.000
_cell.length_b   1.000
_cell.length_c   1.000
_cell.angle_alpha   90.00
_cell.angle_beta   90.00
_cell.angle_gamma   90.00
#
_symmetry.space_group_name_H-M   'P 1'
#
loop_
_entity.id
_entity.type
_entity.pdbx_description
1 polymer ?
#
loop_
_entity_poly.entity_id
_entity_poly.type
_entity_poly.pdbx_seq_one_letter_code
_entity_poly.pdbx_strand_id
1 'polypeptide(L)'
;MTKQRQHYETAFKLEIARMVVDQGLSVAQIMTIGRTAINRWIKQYCAEQQGKSGIGKPLTAELQRIRQLEQENRQLRTDNDLLKKYRPSLPAN
;
A
#
# COMPACT_ATOMS: atom_id res chain seq x y z
N MET A 1 -23.93 6.24 20.87
CA MET A 1 -23.78 6.97 19.59
C MET A 1 -22.62 6.38 18.81
N THR A 2 -22.89 5.71 17.68
CA THR A 2 -21.85 5.16 16.80
C THR A 2 -21.22 6.31 16.01
N LYS A 3 -19.95 6.61 16.29
CA LYS A 3 -19.20 7.65 15.58
C LYS A 3 -19.06 7.24 14.11
N GLN A 4 -19.70 7.97 13.20
CA GLN A 4 -19.59 7.78 11.75
C GLN A 4 -18.10 7.69 11.36
N ARG A 5 -17.72 6.60 10.68
CA ARG A 5 -16.35 6.40 10.21
C ARG A 5 -16.12 7.30 9.01
N GLN A 6 -15.35 8.36 9.20
CA GLN A 6 -14.91 9.19 8.08
C GLN A 6 -14.00 8.37 7.16
N HIS A 7 -14.44 8.17 5.93
CA HIS A 7 -13.64 7.57 4.87
C HIS A 7 -12.81 8.66 4.20
N TYR A 8 -11.48 8.49 4.23
CA TYR A 8 -10.55 9.38 3.54
C TYR A 8 -9.92 8.61 2.38
N GLU A 9 -9.74 9.29 1.24
CA GLU A 9 -9.01 8.76 0.10
C GLU A 9 -7.55 8.48 0.45
N THR A 10 -6.95 7.50 -0.22
CA THR A 10 -5.57 7.11 0.02
C THR A 10 -4.59 8.24 -0.30
N ALA A 11 -4.84 8.99 -1.38
CA ALA A 11 -4.05 10.15 -1.77
C ALA A 11 -4.03 11.23 -0.67
N PHE A 12 -5.20 11.54 -0.11
CA PHE A 12 -5.31 12.50 0.99
C PHE A 12 -4.58 12.03 2.25
N LYS A 13 -4.68 10.75 2.61
CA LYS A 13 -3.94 10.20 3.76
C LYS A 13 -2.43 10.31 3.58
N LEU A 14 -1.94 10.09 2.37
CA LEU A 14 -0.53 10.19 2.02
C LEU A 14 -0.04 11.64 2.10
N GLU A 15 -0.78 12.57 1.51
CA GLU A 15 -0.43 14.00 1.55
C GLU A 15 -0.28 14.51 2.98
N ILE A 16 -1.22 14.15 3.87
CA ILE A 16 -1.15 14.47 5.28
C ILE A 16 0.07 13.83 5.96
N ALA A 17 0.34 12.54 5.71
CA ALA A 17 1.50 11.88 6.29
C ALA A 17 2.81 12.52 5.82
N ARG A 18 2.90 12.88 4.55
CA ARG A 18 4.03 13.57 3.94
C ARG A 18 4.23 14.96 4.51
N MET A 19 3.17 15.75 4.64
CA MET A 19 3.21 17.08 5.27
C MET A 19 3.74 17.02 6.71
N VAL A 20 3.32 16.03 7.49
CA VAL A 20 3.80 15.91 8.88
C VAL A 20 5.25 15.43 8.95
N VAL A 21 5.63 14.46 8.12
CA VAL A 21 6.97 13.83 8.18
C VAL A 21 8.02 14.66 7.45
N ASP A 22 7.74 15.11 6.22
CA ASP A 22 8.68 15.83 5.37
C ASP A 22 8.70 17.34 5.69
N GLN A 23 7.53 17.93 6.00
CA GLN A 23 7.42 19.39 6.24
C GLN A 23 7.35 19.76 7.74
N GLY A 24 7.34 18.77 8.64
CA GLY A 24 7.32 19.00 10.08
C GLY A 24 6.05 19.66 10.61
N LEU A 25 4.95 19.63 9.84
CA LEU A 25 3.70 20.25 10.25
C LEU A 25 3.09 19.53 11.44
N SER A 26 2.56 20.31 12.40
CA SER A 26 1.98 19.74 13.60
C SER A 26 0.64 19.07 13.28
N VAL A 27 0.44 17.86 13.78
CA VAL A 27 -0.85 17.14 13.74
C VAL A 27 -1.99 18.01 14.29
N ALA A 28 -1.68 18.96 15.18
CA ALA A 28 -2.64 19.91 15.73
C ALA A 28 -3.10 20.99 14.73
N GLN A 29 -2.30 21.31 13.70
CA GLN A 29 -2.65 22.30 12.66
C GLN A 29 -3.60 21.69 11.61
N ILE A 30 -3.62 20.37 11.46
CA ILE A 30 -4.47 19.63 10.51
C ILE A 30 -5.85 19.36 11.15
N MET A 31 -6.46 20.42 11.70
CA MET A 31 -7.58 20.44 12.67
C MET A 31 -8.87 19.72 12.25
N THR A 32 -8.94 19.16 11.04
CA THR A 32 -10.11 18.47 10.50
C THR A 32 -10.11 16.95 10.70
N ILE A 33 -8.99 16.35 11.14
CA ILE A 33 -8.86 14.88 11.26
C ILE A 33 -8.46 14.49 12.69
N GLY A 34 -9.05 13.42 13.20
CA GLY A 34 -8.70 12.91 14.52
C GLY A 34 -7.22 12.51 14.61
N ARG A 35 -6.52 12.99 15.64
CA ARG A 35 -5.08 12.73 15.89
C ARG A 35 -4.68 11.25 15.79
N THR A 36 -5.55 10.35 16.25
CA THR A 36 -5.31 8.90 16.21
C THR A 36 -5.26 8.34 14.78
N ALA A 37 -6.04 8.91 13.85
CA ALA A 37 -6.01 8.52 12.45
C ALA A 37 -4.72 9.00 11.77
N ILE A 38 -4.35 10.26 12.00
CA ILE A 38 -3.10 10.84 11.47
C ILE A 38 -1.89 10.04 11.98
N ASN A 39 -1.81 9.75 13.29
CA ASN A 39 -0.72 8.94 13.84
C ASN A 39 -0.60 7.54 13.21
N ARG A 40 -1.73 6.92 12.83
CA ARG A 40 -1.70 5.65 12.10
C ARG A 40 -1.13 5.81 10.69
N TRP A 41 -1.51 6.87 9.99
CA TRP A 41 -1.00 7.13 8.62
C TRP A 41 0.49 7.47 8.64
N ILE A 42 0.95 8.27 9.60
CA ILE A 42 2.38 8.57 9.78
C ILE A 42 3.18 7.31 10.07
N LYS A 43 2.73 6.49 11.03
CA LYS A 43 3.41 5.21 11.33
C LYS A 43 3.51 4.33 10.11
N GLN A 44 2.45 4.30 9.31
CA GLN A 44 2.45 3.50 8.11
C GLN A 44 3.38 4.08 7.04
N TYR A 45 3.30 5.38 6.73
CA TYR A 45 4.22 6.06 5.81
C TYR A 45 5.69 5.87 6.22
N CYS A 46 6.00 5.98 7.51
CA CYS A 46 7.36 5.82 8.00
C CYS A 46 7.86 4.36 7.90
N ALA A 47 6.98 3.37 8.04
CA ALA A 47 7.30 1.97 7.78
C ALA A 47 7.53 1.72 6.28
N GLU A 48 6.67 2.29 5.44
CA GLU A 48 6.77 2.24 3.98
C GLU A 48 8.10 2.84 3.48
N GLN A 49 8.52 3.99 4.02
CA GLN A 49 9.82 4.62 3.73
C GLN A 49 11.03 3.78 4.18
N GLN A 50 10.85 2.88 5.14
CA GLN A 50 11.88 1.92 5.56
C GLN A 50 11.85 0.62 4.73
N GLY A 51 11.06 0.56 3.66
CA GLY A 51 10.85 -0.65 2.86
C GLY A 51 10.08 -1.75 3.59
N LYS A 52 9.40 -1.43 4.70
CA LYS A 52 8.59 -2.39 5.45
C LYS A 52 7.15 -2.31 4.99
N SER A 53 6.53 -3.46 4.78
CA SER A 53 5.08 -3.54 4.55
C SER A 53 4.35 -3.01 5.78
N GLY A 54 3.63 -1.91 5.61
CA GLY A 54 2.82 -1.31 6.67
C GLY A 54 1.69 -2.24 7.17
N ILE A 55 1.04 -1.84 8.27
CA ILE A 55 -0.03 -2.62 8.92
C ILE A 55 -1.31 -2.72 8.04
N GLY A 56 -1.40 -1.96 6.95
CA GLY A 56 -2.61 -1.85 6.12
C GLY A 56 -2.34 -1.73 4.62
N LYS A 57 -3.38 -1.30 3.88
CA LYS A 57 -3.25 -1.02 2.44
C LYS A 57 -2.21 0.08 2.23
N PRO A 58 -1.24 -0.09 1.31
CA PRO A 58 -0.17 0.86 1.12
C PRO A 58 -0.70 2.25 0.77
N LEU A 59 -0.13 3.25 1.44
CA LEU A 59 -0.47 4.66 1.26
C LEU A 59 0.25 5.23 0.04
N THR A 60 1.50 4.83 -0.16
CA THR A 60 2.33 5.24 -1.31
C THR A 60 1.90 4.56 -2.61
N ALA A 61 1.83 5.35 -3.68
CA ALA A 61 1.56 4.87 -5.03
C ALA A 61 2.62 3.85 -5.48
N GLU A 62 3.87 4.02 -5.02
CA GLU A 62 4.96 3.08 -5.25
C GLU A 62 4.67 1.71 -4.65
N LEU A 63 4.29 1.63 -3.37
CA LEU A 63 3.97 0.32 -2.76
C LEU A 63 2.65 -0.26 -3.26
N GLN A 64 1.70 0.57 -3.69
CA GLN A 64 0.55 0.09 -4.45
C GLN A 64 0.97 -0.58 -5.76
N ARG A 65 1.89 0.05 -6.49
CA ARG A 65 2.43 -0.48 -7.74
C ARG A 65 3.23 -1.76 -7.51
N ILE A 66 4.08 -1.80 -6.48
CA ILE A 66 4.83 -3.01 -6.08
C ILE A 66 3.85 -4.16 -5.81
N ARG A 67 2.80 -3.93 -5.03
CA ARG A 67 1.80 -4.96 -4.71
C ARG A 67 1.05 -5.45 -5.94
N GLN A 68 0.69 -4.53 -6.84
CA GLN A 68 0.04 -4.88 -8.10
C GLN A 68 0.97 -5.76 -8.96
N LEU A 69 2.23 -5.36 -9.10
CA LEU A 69 3.24 -6.09 -9.85
C LEU A 69 3.55 -7.47 -9.24
N GLU A 70 3.56 -7.59 -7.91
CA GLU A 70 3.70 -8.88 -7.24
C GLU A 70 2.50 -9.80 -7.49
N GLN A 71 1.29 -9.25 -7.51
CA GLN A 71 0.07 -10.02 -7.79
C GLN A 71 0.06 -10.50 -9.24
N GLU A 72 0.44 -9.63 -10.18
CA GLU A 72 0.61 -9.96 -11.59
C GLU A 72 1.70 -11.02 -11.79
N ASN A 73 2.86 -10.89 -11.13
CA ASN A 73 3.90 -11.91 -11.15
C ASN A 73 3.43 -13.27 -10.61
N ARG A 74 2.66 -13.28 -9.51
CA ARG A 74 2.09 -14.52 -8.96
C ARG A 74 1.12 -15.17 -9.93
N GLN A 75 0.28 -14.38 -10.62
CA GLN A 75 -0.63 -14.90 -11.63
C GLN A 75 0.16 -15.49 -12.81
N LEU A 76 1.11 -14.72 -13.36
CA LEU A 76 1.96 -15.17 -14.46
C LEU A 76 2.75 -16.43 -14.12
N ARG A 77 3.28 -16.56 -12.89
CA ARG A 77 3.95 -17.78 -12.43
C ARG A 77 3.01 -18.97 -12.39
N THR A 78 1.80 -18.78 -11.85
CA THR A 78 0.77 -19.83 -11.81
C THR A 78 0.41 -20.28 -13.22
N ASP A 79 0.19 -19.33 -14.14
CA ASP A 79 -0.14 -19.62 -15.53
C ASP A 79 1.01 -20.36 -16.22
N ASN A 80 2.26 -19.97 -15.96
CA ASN A 80 3.44 -20.65 -16.50
C ASN A 80 3.59 -22.07 -15.95
N ASP A 81 3.34 -22.28 -14.66
CA ASP A 81 3.38 -23.60 -14.03
C ASP A 81 2.27 -24.51 -14.54
N LEU A 82 1.08 -23.98 -14.79
CA LEU A 82 0.00 -24.71 -15.47
C LEU A 82 0.43 -25.09 -16.89
N LEU A 83 0.90 -24.12 -17.69
CA LEU A 83 1.36 -24.38 -19.07
C LEU A 83 2.47 -25.42 -19.12
N LYS A 84 3.43 -25.40 -18.19
CA LYS A 84 4.49 -26.42 -18.07
C LYS A 84 3.94 -27.79 -17.75
N LYS A 85 2.96 -27.89 -16.84
CA LYS A 85 2.30 -29.17 -16.49
C LYS A 85 1.51 -29.75 -17.65
N TYR A 86 0.87 -28.91 -18.46
CA TYR A 86 0.04 -29.33 -19.58
C TYR A 86 0.79 -29.49 -20.90
N ARG A 87 2.06 -29.10 -20.99
CA ARG A 87 2.88 -29.36 -22.17
C ARG A 87 3.35 -30.82 -22.11
N PRO A 88 2.73 -31.76 -22.86
CA PRO A 88 3.32 -33.08 -23.01
C PRO A 88 4.64 -32.86 -23.77
N SER A 89 5.68 -33.60 -23.43
CA SER A 89 6.99 -33.51 -24.10
C SER A 89 6.80 -33.39 -25.62
N LEU A 90 7.05 -32.21 -26.18
CA LEU A 90 7.25 -32.08 -27.61
C LEU A 90 8.52 -32.89 -27.90
N PRO A 91 8.48 -33.92 -28.77
CA PRO A 91 9.70 -34.63 -29.14
C PRO A 91 10.66 -33.58 -29.72
N ALA A 92 11.86 -33.55 -29.15
CA ALA A 92 12.95 -32.73 -29.66
C ALA A 92 13.22 -33.16 -31.11
N ASN A 93 13.13 -32.19 -32.03
CA ASN A 93 13.56 -32.35 -33.42
C ASN A 93 14.88 -31.61 -33.61
#